data_AF-A0A1L9REB6-F1
#
_entry.id   AF-A0A1L9REB6-F1
#
_cell.length_a   1.000
_cell.length_b   1.000
_cell.length_c   1.000
_cell.angle_alpha   90.00
_cell.angle_beta   90.00
_cell.angle_gamma   90.00
#
_symmetry.space_group_name_H-M   'P 1'
#
loop_
_entity.id
_entity.type
_entity.pdbx_description
1 polymer ?
#
loop_
_entity_poly.entity_id
_entity_poly.type
_entity_poly.pdbx_seq_one_letter_code
_entity_poly.pdbx_strand_id
1 'polypeptide(L)'
;MPSPKAENVARGYKATLKNPNVSNQAKKHAKEELDKYESDQSSSEEETRHTGNVKRGLKAAMHNPNNTDVGKKQARDKLEKMGEHPEQPED
;
A
#
# COMPACT_ATOMS: atom_id res chain seq x y z
N MET A 1 7.66 5.65 10.35
CA MET A 1 8.39 4.75 9.43
C MET A 1 8.70 3.47 10.18
N PRO A 2 7.82 2.46 10.14
CA PRO A 2 8.12 1.14 10.67
C PRO A 2 9.34 0.61 9.94
N SER A 3 10.31 0.08 10.68
CA SER A 3 11.54 -0.44 10.09
C SER A 3 11.20 -1.58 9.12
N PRO A 4 11.86 -1.69 7.95
CA PRO A 4 11.60 -2.77 6.98
C PRO A 4 11.78 -4.18 7.57
N LYS A 5 12.44 -4.30 8.73
CA LYS A 5 12.48 -5.53 9.53
C LYS A 5 11.11 -5.91 10.10
N ALA A 6 10.31 -4.96 10.61
CA ALA A 6 9.01 -5.22 11.23
C ALA A 6 8.00 -5.80 10.22
N GLU A 7 7.96 -5.25 9.01
CA GLU A 7 7.06 -5.74 7.95
C GLU A 7 7.43 -7.15 7.47
N ASN A 8 8.72 -7.45 7.38
CA ASN A 8 9.20 -8.80 7.08
C ASN A 8 8.89 -9.80 8.20
N VAL A 9 8.95 -9.37 9.46
CA VAL A 9 8.61 -10.20 10.63
C VAL A 9 7.12 -10.54 10.64
N ALA A 10 6.23 -9.57 10.42
CA ALA A 10 4.79 -9.80 10.30
C ALA A 10 4.46 -10.81 9.17
N ARG A 11 5.12 -10.67 8.01
CA ARG A 11 5.00 -11.64 6.91
C ARG A 11 5.48 -13.04 7.30
N GLY A 12 6.56 -13.13 8.07
CA GLY A 12 7.06 -14.39 8.63
C GLY A 12 6.03 -15.07 9.55
N TYR A 13 5.40 -14.33 10.46
CA TYR A 13 4.34 -14.84 11.32
C TYR A 13 3.10 -15.29 10.54
N LYS A 14 2.71 -14.58 9.47
CA LYS A 14 1.65 -15.05 8.56
C LYS A 14 2.00 -16.39 7.91
N ALA A 15 3.26 -16.60 7.54
CA ALA A 15 3.73 -17.87 6.98
C ALA A 15 3.71 -19.02 8.01
N THR A 16 4.10 -18.78 9.26
CA THR A 16 4.07 -19.81 10.30
C THR A 16 2.66 -20.28 10.62
N LEU A 17 1.67 -19.38 10.58
CA LEU A 17 0.25 -19.73 10.74
C LEU A 17 -0.25 -20.69 9.64
N LYS A 18 0.18 -20.48 8.40
CA LYS A 18 -0.23 -21.28 7.24
C LYS A 18 0.52 -22.60 7.12
N ASN A 19 1.68 -22.74 7.79
CA ASN A 19 2.50 -23.94 7.70
C ASN A 19 1.88 -25.10 8.51
N PRO A 20 1.53 -26.25 7.89
CA PRO A 20 0.98 -27.40 8.60
C PRO A 20 2.00 -28.09 9.52
N ASN A 21 3.30 -27.93 9.27
CA ASN A 21 4.38 -28.57 10.03
C ASN A 21 4.79 -27.79 11.29
N VAL A 22 4.10 -26.68 11.59
CA VAL A 22 4.37 -25.85 12.77
C VAL A 22 3.43 -26.24 13.91
N SER A 23 3.97 -26.29 15.13
CA SER A 23 3.20 -26.63 16.33
C SER A 23 2.11 -25.61 16.65
N ASN A 24 1.04 -26.06 17.31
CA ASN A 24 -0.07 -25.18 17.70
C ASN A 24 0.38 -24.03 18.62
N GLN A 25 1.36 -24.29 19.50
CA GLN A 25 1.92 -23.27 20.38
C GLN A 25 2.66 -22.17 19.61
N ALA A 26 3.45 -22.56 18.60
CA ALA A 26 4.15 -21.60 17.74
C ALA A 26 3.17 -20.78 16.88
N LYS A 27 2.08 -21.41 16.40
CA LYS A 27 1.01 -20.69 15.70
C LYS A 27 0.31 -19.69 16.60
N LYS A 28 0.01 -20.05 17.85
CA LYS A 28 -0.63 -19.14 18.81
C LYS A 28 0.25 -17.91 19.06
N HIS A 29 1.54 -18.11 19.32
CA HIS A 29 2.49 -17.02 19.50
C HIS A 29 2.61 -16.14 18.25
N ALA A 30 2.69 -16.74 17.06
CA ALA A 30 2.74 -16.00 15.80
C ALA A 30 1.47 -15.15 15.59
N LYS A 31 0.29 -15.65 15.98
CA LYS A 31 -0.95 -14.90 15.90
C LYS A 31 -0.97 -13.70 16.83
N GLU A 32 -0.54 -13.88 18.09
CA GLU A 32 -0.49 -12.80 19.10
C GLU A 32 0.47 -11.69 18.69
N GLU A 33 1.65 -12.03 18.19
CA GLU A 33 2.61 -11.04 17.70
C GLU A 33 2.06 -10.32 16.46
N LEU A 34 1.42 -11.04 15.53
CA LEU A 34 0.84 -10.44 14.33
C LEU A 34 -0.26 -9.42 14.66
N ASP A 35 -1.09 -9.71 15.65
CA ASP A 35 -2.19 -8.82 16.09
C ASP A 35 -1.65 -7.52 16.72
N LYS A 36 -0.54 -7.59 17.46
CA LYS A 36 0.20 -6.40 17.94
C LYS A 36 0.74 -5.57 16.77
N TYR A 37 1.29 -6.22 15.74
CA TYR A 37 1.78 -5.50 14.56
C TYR A 37 0.63 -4.87 13.75
N GLU A 38 -0.50 -5.55 13.60
CA GLU A 38 -1.64 -5.02 12.84
C GLU A 38 -2.35 -3.88 13.60
N SER A 39 -2.45 -3.95 14.92
CA SER A 39 -2.99 -2.84 15.73
C SER A 39 -2.14 -1.56 15.64
N ASP A 40 -0.81 -1.68 15.56
CA ASP A 40 0.08 -0.53 15.31
C ASP A 40 0.04 -0.02 13.84
N GLN A 41 -0.19 -0.91 12.86
CA GLN A 41 -0.22 -0.55 11.43
C GLN A 41 -1.57 0.02 10.94
N SER A 42 -2.68 -0.31 11.62
CA SER A 42 -4.04 -0.20 11.06
C SER A 42 -4.66 1.19 11.01
N SER A 43 -4.04 2.23 11.58
CA SER A 43 -4.64 3.58 11.61
C SER A 43 -3.96 4.64 10.73
N SER A 44 -2.83 4.38 10.08
CA SER A 44 -2.11 5.46 9.37
C SER A 44 -1.38 5.05 8.09
N GLU A 45 -1.00 3.78 7.92
CA GLU A 45 0.03 3.42 6.93
C GLU A 45 -0.54 2.73 5.69
N GLU A 46 -1.64 1.99 5.81
CA GLU A 46 -2.37 1.45 4.65
C GLU A 46 -3.01 2.56 3.82
N GLU A 47 -3.58 3.59 4.46
CA GLU A 47 -4.18 4.73 3.77
C GLU A 47 -3.11 5.57 3.05
N THR A 48 -1.94 5.77 3.65
CA THR A 48 -0.83 6.51 3.03
C THR A 48 -0.15 5.72 1.91
N ARG A 49 0.03 4.39 2.04
CA ARG A 49 0.54 3.55 0.94
C ARG A 49 -0.47 3.46 -0.21
N HIS A 50 -1.76 3.29 0.09
CA HIS A 50 -2.81 3.24 -0.92
C HIS A 50 -2.91 4.57 -1.67
N THR A 51 -2.91 5.71 -0.97
CA THR A 51 -2.95 7.03 -1.62
C THR A 51 -1.69 7.28 -2.45
N GLY A 52 -0.50 6.92 -1.96
CA GLY A 52 0.75 7.03 -2.72
C GLY A 52 0.77 6.19 -4.00
N ASN A 53 0.29 4.94 -3.95
CA ASN A 53 0.20 4.08 -5.13
C ASN A 53 -0.84 4.57 -6.13
N VAL A 54 -1.98 5.06 -5.66
CA VAL A 54 -3.02 5.66 -6.51
C VAL A 54 -2.49 6.90 -7.21
N LYS A 55 -1.83 7.82 -6.49
CA LYS A 55 -1.20 9.01 -7.07
C LYS A 55 -0.24 8.66 -8.20
N ARG A 56 0.64 7.67 -7.99
CA ARG A 56 1.57 7.17 -9.04
C ARG A 56 0.83 6.63 -10.26
N GLY A 57 -0.21 5.83 -10.05
CA GLY A 57 -1.03 5.26 -11.13
C GLY A 57 -1.77 6.33 -11.94
N LEU A 58 -2.35 7.33 -11.27
CA LEU A 58 -3.01 8.45 -11.93
C LEU A 58 -2.02 9.30 -12.75
N LYS A 59 -0.81 9.56 -12.22
CA LYS A 59 0.25 10.26 -12.96
C LYS A 59 0.68 9.49 -14.20
N ALA A 60 0.84 8.17 -14.10
CA ALA A 60 1.14 7.32 -15.25
C ALA A 60 -0.01 7.37 -16.31
N ALA A 61 -1.26 7.34 -15.85
CA ALA A 61 -2.42 7.43 -16.74
C ALA A 61 -2.45 8.77 -17.52
N MET A 62 -1.96 9.88 -16.94
CA MET A 62 -1.87 11.16 -17.63
C MET A 62 -0.85 11.17 -18.77
N HIS A 63 0.31 10.54 -18.58
CA HIS A 63 1.40 10.51 -19.57
C HIS A 63 1.28 9.37 -20.57
N ASN A 64 0.36 8.42 -20.36
CA ASN A 64 0.17 7.31 -21.27
C ASN A 64 -0.45 7.78 -22.61
N PRO A 65 0.26 7.69 -23.74
CA PRO A 65 -0.27 8.12 -25.05
C PRO A 65 -1.46 7.27 -25.50
N ASN A 66 -1.56 6.03 -25.03
CA ASN A 66 -2.68 5.12 -25.34
C ASN A 66 -3.92 5.38 -24.48
N ASN A 67 -3.85 6.33 -23.54
CA ASN A 67 -5.00 6.71 -22.73
C ASN A 67 -5.83 7.79 -23.43
N THR A 68 -7.14 7.73 -23.23
CA THR A 68 -8.09 8.72 -23.76
C THR A 68 -7.92 10.08 -23.08
N ASP A 69 -8.27 11.15 -23.79
CA ASP A 69 -8.20 12.52 -23.23
C ASP A 69 -9.12 12.71 -22.01
N VAL A 70 -10.28 12.04 -22.04
CA VAL A 70 -11.20 11.99 -20.89
C VAL A 70 -10.55 11.28 -19.70
N GLY A 71 -9.87 10.14 -19.93
CA GLY A 71 -9.15 9.40 -18.89
C GLY A 71 -8.00 10.20 -18.28
N LYS A 72 -7.24 10.94 -19.10
CA LYS A 72 -6.16 11.84 -18.64
C LYS A 72 -6.72 12.99 -17.79
N LYS A 73 -7.84 13.59 -18.21
CA LYS A 73 -8.50 14.67 -17.45
C LYS A 73 -9.03 14.17 -16.11
N GLN A 74 -9.66 12.99 -16.07
CA GLN A 74 -10.13 12.38 -14.82
C GLN A 74 -8.98 12.03 -13.88
N ALA A 75 -7.83 11.61 -14.43
CA ALA A 75 -6.65 11.33 -13.63
C ALA A 75 -6.08 12.60 -12.98
N ARG A 76 -6.08 13.75 -13.69
CA ARG A 76 -5.74 15.06 -13.15
C ARG A 76 -6.66 15.48 -12.00
N ASP A 77 -7.97 15.48 -12.23
CA ASP A 77 -8.96 15.91 -11.23
C ASP A 77 -8.86 15.07 -9.93
N LYS A 78 -8.60 13.76 -10.06
CA LYS A 78 -8.36 12.89 -8.90
C LYS A 78 -7.04 13.19 -8.18
N LEU A 79 -5.98 13.56 -8.89
CA LEU A 79 -4.71 13.98 -8.28
C LEU A 79 -4.84 15.30 -7.54
N GLU A 80 -5.52 16.28 -8.14
CA GLU A 80 -5.79 17.58 -7.53
C GLU A 80 -6.61 17.44 -6.24
N LYS A 81 -7.64 16.60 -6.25
CA LYS A 81 -8.41 16.25 -5.03
C LYS A 81 -7.55 15.63 -3.93
N MET A 82 -6.43 14.99 -4.29
CA MET A 82 -5.47 14.41 -3.35
C MET A 82 -4.32 15.38 -2.99
N GLY A 83 -4.43 16.66 -3.38
CA GLY A 83 -3.45 17.70 -3.10
C GLY A 83 -2.17 17.62 -3.94
N GLU A 84 -2.16 16.82 -5.01
CA GLU A 84 -1.07 16.79 -5.98
C GLU A 84 -1.42 17.72 -7.13
N HIS A 85 -0.60 18.74 -7.38
CA HIS A 85 -0.70 19.57 -8.58
C HIS A 85 0.37 19.11 -9.58
N PRO A 86 0.08 18.14 -10.48
CA PRO A 86 1.04 17.76 -11.49
C PRO A 86 1.29 18.95 -12.43
N GLU A 87 2.53 19.45 -12.50
CA GLU A 87 2.93 20.37 -13.57
C GLU A 87 2.59 19.73 -14.92
N GLN A 88 1.95 20.51 -15.78
CA GLN A 88 1.55 20.06 -17.09
C GLN A 88 2.81 19.70 -17.89
N PRO A 89 2.80 18.63 -18.70
CA PRO A 89 3.83 18.49 -19.72
C PRO A 89 3.72 19.73 -20.61
N GLU A 90 4.77 20.54 -20.62
CA GLU A 90 4.94 21.56 -21.65
C GLU A 90 5.05 20.82 -22.99
N ASP A 91 4.27 21.28 -23.97
CA ASP A 91 4.14 20.70 -25.32
C ASP A 91 5.49 20.46 -26.02
#